data_AF-A0A9D6TA94-F1
#
_entry.id   AF-A0A9D6TA94-F1
#
_cell.length_a   1.000
_cell.length_b   1.000
_cell.length_c   1.000
_cell.angle_alpha   90.00
_cell.angle_beta   90.00
_cell.angle_gamma   90.00
#
_symmetry.space_group_name_H-M   'P 1'
#
loop_
_entity.id
_entity.type
_entity.pdbx_description
1 polymer ?
#
loop_
_entity_poly.entity_id
_entity_poly.type
_entity_poly.pdbx_seq_one_letter_code
_entity_poly.pdbx_strand_id
1 'polypeptide(L)'
;MRTSNLSGRDWWRANQASYPNSREIDDLESGFRSRVEDFIGSLRHAAAAVVVNSTRRNAIRAHLMHYCWKVAYGEIDPKDVPKRGGLDIEWDHGDLEKSRKAAEEMVNLFGMAHIAALTSNHIRGKAIDMNISWKDTLVMMRPTPLLTRIERRPRTGQNRELHEIGATVFGVRKLVSDPPHWSYNGR
;
A
#
# COMPACT_ATOMS: atom_id res chain seq x y z
N MET A 1 14.65 -31.15 -17.61
CA MET A 1 14.37 -30.57 -16.28
C MET A 1 12.98 -29.96 -16.34
N ARG A 2 12.05 -30.37 -15.48
CA ARG A 2 10.69 -29.80 -15.46
C ARG A 2 10.75 -28.45 -14.74
N THR A 3 10.88 -27.36 -15.47
CA THR A 3 10.40 -26.06 -14.97
C THR A 3 8.94 -25.99 -15.39
N SER A 4 8.01 -26.08 -14.44
CA SER A 4 6.65 -25.66 -14.74
C SER A 4 6.72 -24.15 -14.92
N ASN A 5 6.87 -23.69 -16.15
CA ASN A 5 6.81 -22.28 -16.55
C ASN A 5 5.36 -21.79 -16.41
N LEU A 6 4.86 -21.78 -15.18
CA LEU A 6 3.50 -21.37 -14.87
C LEU A 6 3.36 -19.89 -15.22
N SER A 7 2.18 -19.53 -15.72
CA SER A 7 1.78 -18.16 -15.98
C SER A 7 0.33 -17.96 -15.57
N GLY A 8 -0.14 -16.71 -15.64
CA GLY A 8 -1.55 -16.39 -15.50
C GLY A 8 -2.19 -16.91 -14.21
N ARG A 9 -3.39 -17.46 -14.36
CA ARG A 9 -4.18 -18.01 -13.25
C ARG A 9 -3.49 -19.16 -12.53
N ASP A 10 -2.80 -20.04 -13.25
CA ASP A 10 -2.18 -21.22 -12.65
C ASP A 10 -0.97 -20.82 -11.80
N TRP A 11 -0.16 -19.87 -12.30
CA TRP A 11 0.90 -19.27 -11.51
C TRP A 11 0.34 -18.59 -10.26
N TRP A 12 -0.73 -17.79 -10.43
CA TRP A 12 -1.36 -17.04 -9.34
C TRP A 12 -1.78 -17.97 -8.19
N ARG A 13 -2.50 -19.05 -8.51
CA ARG A 13 -2.99 -20.02 -7.53
C ARG A 13 -1.87 -20.73 -6.79
N ALA A 14 -0.79 -21.08 -7.49
CA ALA A 14 0.33 -21.79 -6.91
C ALA A 14 1.23 -20.90 -6.03
N ASN A 15 1.40 -19.62 -6.37
CA ASN A 15 2.52 -18.82 -5.86
C ASN A 15 2.14 -17.54 -5.10
N GLN A 16 0.96 -16.96 -5.33
CA GLN A 16 0.71 -15.58 -4.85
C GLN A 16 0.77 -15.43 -3.33
N ALA A 17 0.41 -16.50 -2.60
CA ALA A 17 0.40 -16.51 -1.14
C ALA A 17 1.79 -16.31 -0.53
N SER A 18 2.87 -16.59 -1.27
CA SER A 18 4.26 -16.35 -0.85
C SER A 18 4.66 -14.88 -0.89
N TYR A 19 3.81 -14.00 -1.44
CA TYR A 19 4.08 -12.57 -1.56
C TYR A 19 2.98 -11.71 -0.88
N PRO A 20 2.73 -11.91 0.43
CA PRO A 20 1.68 -11.18 1.13
C PRO A 20 2.06 -9.70 1.32
N ASN A 21 1.05 -8.83 1.30
CA ASN A 21 1.19 -7.49 1.87
C ASN A 21 1.04 -7.58 3.40
N SER A 22 1.58 -6.60 4.11
CA SER A 22 1.47 -6.49 5.56
C SER A 22 0.37 -5.52 5.99
N ARG A 23 -0.10 -5.71 7.22
CA ARG A 23 -0.89 -4.76 8.01
C ARG A 23 -0.20 -4.39 9.33
N GLU A 24 0.96 -4.95 9.59
CA GLU A 24 1.71 -4.75 10.82
C GLU A 24 2.49 -3.44 10.75
N ILE A 25 2.41 -2.65 11.82
CA ILE A 25 3.18 -1.40 11.95
C ILE A 25 4.68 -1.72 12.02
N ASP A 26 5.04 -2.87 12.61
CA ASP A 26 6.42 -3.32 12.77
C ASP A 26 7.17 -3.48 11.44
N ASP A 27 6.44 -3.76 10.35
CA ASP A 27 6.99 -3.93 9.01
C ASP A 27 7.29 -2.60 8.29
N LEU A 28 6.92 -1.46 8.87
CA LEU A 28 7.28 -0.15 8.35
C LEU A 28 8.79 0.12 8.49
N GLU A 29 9.30 1.03 7.67
CA GLU A 29 10.68 1.52 7.79
C GLU A 29 10.84 2.19 9.16
N SER A 30 11.90 1.83 9.87
CA SER A 30 12.12 2.20 11.28
C SER A 30 11.80 3.65 11.66
N GLY A 31 12.29 4.63 10.89
CA GLY A 31 12.05 6.05 11.18
C GLY A 31 10.61 6.49 10.92
N PHE A 32 9.94 5.88 9.94
CA PHE A 32 8.51 6.11 9.71
C PHE A 32 7.63 5.34 10.72
N ARG A 33 8.04 4.12 11.11
CA ARG A 33 7.36 3.30 12.10
C ARG A 33 7.17 4.06 13.41
N SER A 34 8.24 4.59 14.00
CA SER A 34 8.16 5.32 15.27
C SER A 34 7.21 6.53 15.21
N ARG A 35 7.22 7.25 14.07
CA ARG A 35 6.29 8.37 13.84
C ARG A 35 4.83 7.92 13.81
N VAL A 36 4.56 6.78 13.16
CA VAL A 36 3.22 6.20 13.08
C VAL A 36 2.77 5.68 14.45
N GLU A 37 3.65 5.03 15.20
CA GLU A 37 3.38 4.58 16.57
C GLU A 37 2.99 5.74 17.49
N ASP A 38 3.76 6.84 17.46
CA ASP A 38 3.46 8.04 18.24
C ASP A 38 2.12 8.67 17.83
N PHE A 39 1.87 8.76 16.51
CA PHE A 39 0.64 9.34 16.00
C PHE A 39 -0.60 8.51 16.38
N ILE A 40 -0.56 7.21 16.14
CA ILE A 40 -1.65 6.28 16.49
C ILE A 40 -1.82 6.21 18.01
N GLY A 41 -0.72 6.21 18.77
CA GLY A 41 -0.72 6.25 20.23
C GLY A 41 -1.44 7.48 20.76
N SER A 42 -1.12 8.66 20.22
CA SER A 42 -1.80 9.91 20.60
C SER A 42 -3.29 9.90 20.22
N LEU A 43 -3.63 9.38 19.04
CA LEU A 43 -5.03 9.26 18.59
C LEU A 43 -5.84 8.35 19.53
N ARG A 44 -5.31 7.18 19.85
CA ARG A 44 -5.95 6.22 20.76
C ARG A 44 -6.07 6.77 22.17
N HIS A 45 -5.05 7.49 22.66
CA HIS A 45 -5.12 8.18 23.95
C HIS A 45 -6.24 9.24 23.99
N ALA A 46 -6.50 9.90 22.85
CA ALA A 46 -7.62 10.83 22.66
C ALA A 46 -8.97 10.13 22.36
N ALA A 47 -9.06 8.81 22.57
CA ALA A 47 -10.24 7.98 22.31
C ALA A 47 -10.71 7.92 20.84
N ALA A 48 -9.83 8.22 19.87
CA ALA A 48 -10.10 7.92 18.46
C ALA A 48 -9.94 6.43 18.16
N ALA A 49 -10.80 5.91 17.29
CA ALA A 49 -10.66 4.59 16.69
C ALA A 49 -9.72 4.67 15.48
N VAL A 50 -8.76 3.74 15.43
CA VAL A 50 -7.80 3.60 14.32
C VAL A 50 -7.77 2.16 13.85
N VAL A 51 -8.05 1.94 12.57
CA VAL A 51 -8.01 0.62 11.90
C VAL A 51 -6.95 0.67 10.81
N VAL A 52 -5.91 -0.18 10.92
CA VAL A 52 -4.84 -0.30 9.92
C VAL A 52 -5.27 -1.30 8.84
N ASN A 53 -5.32 -0.83 7.60
CA ASN A 53 -5.76 -1.60 6.44
C ASN A 53 -4.58 -2.22 5.68
N SER A 54 -3.46 -1.49 5.60
CA SER A 54 -2.25 -1.91 4.90
C SER A 54 -1.01 -1.14 5.40
N THR A 55 0.15 -1.79 5.41
CA THR A 55 1.46 -1.16 5.68
C THR A 55 2.41 -1.48 4.53
N ARG A 56 3.34 -2.43 4.71
CA ARG A 56 4.34 -2.74 3.70
C ARG A 56 3.76 -3.60 2.58
N ARG A 57 3.94 -3.14 1.34
CA ARG A 57 3.63 -3.91 0.12
C ARG A 57 4.84 -4.75 -0.26
N ASN A 58 4.64 -6.03 -0.53
CA ASN A 58 5.70 -6.90 -1.01
C ASN A 58 6.20 -6.40 -2.39
N ALA A 59 7.52 -6.25 -2.52
CA ALA A 59 8.12 -5.67 -3.73
C ALA A 59 8.01 -6.59 -4.96
N ILE A 60 7.99 -7.91 -4.77
CA ILE A 60 7.75 -8.89 -5.84
C ILE A 60 6.27 -8.86 -6.22
N ARG A 61 5.35 -8.77 -5.26
CA ARG A 61 3.92 -8.58 -5.54
C ARG A 61 3.66 -7.32 -6.38
N ALA A 62 4.29 -6.19 -6.02
CA ALA A 62 4.16 -4.96 -6.78
C ALA A 62 4.72 -5.08 -8.20
N HIS A 63 5.85 -5.80 -8.36
CA HIS A 63 6.43 -6.10 -9.67
C HIS A 63 5.46 -6.93 -10.53
N LEU A 64 4.88 -7.99 -9.97
CA LEU A 64 3.87 -8.82 -10.64
C LEU A 64 2.68 -7.99 -11.11
N MET A 65 2.06 -7.22 -10.21
CA MET A 65 0.92 -6.36 -10.53
C MET A 65 1.28 -5.34 -11.63
N HIS A 66 2.46 -4.73 -11.55
CA HIS A 66 2.91 -3.76 -12.54
C HIS A 66 3.05 -4.38 -13.93
N TYR A 67 3.78 -5.48 -14.05
CA TYR A 67 4.09 -6.06 -15.35
C TYR A 67 2.93 -6.88 -15.94
N CYS A 68 2.07 -7.51 -15.13
CA CYS A 68 0.87 -8.12 -15.68
C CYS A 68 -0.08 -7.06 -16.27
N TRP A 69 -0.18 -5.89 -15.66
CA TRP A 69 -0.91 -4.77 -16.26
C TRP A 69 -0.26 -4.35 -17.58
N LYS A 70 1.04 -4.03 -17.57
CA LYS A 70 1.72 -3.55 -18.79
C LYS A 70 1.61 -4.55 -19.94
N VAL A 71 1.76 -5.85 -19.69
CA VAL A 71 1.62 -6.88 -20.72
C VAL A 71 0.16 -6.96 -21.20
N ALA A 72 -0.81 -7.05 -20.29
CA ALA A 72 -2.23 -7.11 -20.64
C ALA A 72 -2.66 -5.95 -21.55
N TYR A 73 -2.24 -4.73 -21.22
CA TYR A 73 -2.58 -3.52 -21.98
C TYR A 73 -1.63 -3.21 -23.15
N GLY A 74 -0.66 -4.09 -23.45
CA GLY A 74 0.24 -3.92 -24.59
C GLY A 74 1.25 -2.78 -24.44
N GLU A 75 1.51 -2.33 -23.21
CA GLU A 75 2.49 -1.28 -22.87
C GLU A 75 3.93 -1.82 -22.76
N ILE A 76 4.10 -3.15 -22.76
CA ILE A 76 5.39 -3.83 -22.83
C ILE A 76 5.24 -5.17 -23.56
N ASP A 77 6.25 -5.52 -24.35
CA ASP A 77 6.35 -6.86 -24.93
C ASP A 77 6.59 -7.89 -23.80
N PRO A 78 5.90 -9.04 -23.78
CA PRO A 78 6.11 -10.07 -22.77
C PRO A 78 7.57 -10.49 -22.57
N LYS A 79 8.38 -10.50 -23.64
CA LYS A 79 9.80 -10.86 -23.57
C LYS A 79 10.68 -9.79 -22.92
N ASP A 80 10.19 -8.55 -22.88
CA ASP A 80 10.90 -7.38 -22.37
C ASP A 80 10.58 -7.11 -20.90
N VAL A 81 9.74 -7.95 -20.26
CA VAL A 81 9.48 -7.86 -18.82
C VAL A 81 10.78 -8.08 -18.04
N PRO A 82 11.24 -7.11 -17.23
CA PRO A 82 12.49 -7.24 -16.50
C PRO A 82 12.47 -8.42 -15.53
N LYS A 83 13.46 -9.30 -15.62
CA LYS A 83 13.62 -10.41 -14.68
C LYS A 83 13.74 -9.91 -13.25
N ARG A 84 13.07 -10.60 -12.33
CA ARG A 84 13.09 -10.29 -10.90
C ARG A 84 13.57 -11.51 -10.11
N GLY A 85 14.68 -11.37 -9.38
CA GLY A 85 15.18 -12.45 -8.52
C GLY A 85 14.11 -12.90 -7.51
N GLY A 86 13.98 -14.22 -7.36
CA GLY A 86 12.95 -14.84 -6.50
C GLY A 86 11.56 -14.90 -7.11
N LEU A 87 11.38 -14.53 -8.39
CA LEU A 87 10.12 -14.64 -9.11
C LEU A 87 10.30 -15.50 -10.37
N ASP A 88 9.77 -16.71 -10.33
CA ASP A 88 9.76 -17.65 -11.46
C ASP A 88 8.37 -17.67 -12.10
N ILE A 89 8.18 -16.94 -13.20
CA ILE A 89 6.92 -16.81 -13.95
C ILE A 89 7.21 -16.69 -15.44
N GLU A 90 6.40 -17.35 -16.26
CA GLU A 90 6.49 -17.24 -17.71
C GLU A 90 5.66 -16.09 -18.25
N TRP A 91 6.33 -15.04 -18.73
CA TRP A 91 5.68 -13.89 -19.37
C TRP A 91 5.46 -14.14 -20.87
N ASP A 92 6.50 -14.57 -21.60
CA ASP A 92 6.48 -14.77 -23.05
C ASP A 92 6.15 -16.22 -23.41
N HIS A 93 5.06 -16.45 -24.13
CA HIS A 93 4.62 -17.79 -24.55
C HIS A 93 5.01 -18.10 -26.00
N GLY A 94 5.83 -17.25 -26.63
CA GLY A 94 6.07 -17.26 -28.08
C GLY A 94 4.85 -16.86 -28.90
N ASP A 95 3.80 -16.39 -28.22
CA ASP A 95 2.48 -16.07 -28.75
C ASP A 95 1.93 -14.90 -27.92
N LEU A 96 1.87 -13.73 -28.57
CA LEU A 96 1.48 -12.49 -27.91
C LEU A 96 0.06 -12.55 -27.33
N GLU A 97 -0.88 -13.22 -28.02
CA GLU A 97 -2.27 -13.32 -27.54
C GLU A 97 -2.34 -14.15 -26.26
N LYS A 98 -1.61 -15.28 -26.21
CA LYS A 98 -1.55 -16.12 -25.00
C LYS A 98 -0.89 -15.39 -23.83
N SER A 99 0.22 -14.69 -24.07
CA SER A 99 0.90 -13.90 -23.04
C SER A 99 0.01 -12.80 -22.48
N ARG A 100 -0.69 -12.04 -23.33
CA ARG A 100 -1.63 -11.00 -22.90
C ARG A 100 -2.78 -11.57 -22.10
N LYS A 101 -3.38 -12.68 -22.57
CA LYS A 101 -4.47 -13.35 -21.87
C LYS A 101 -4.06 -13.82 -20.48
N ALA A 102 -2.89 -14.45 -20.33
CA ALA A 102 -2.38 -14.86 -19.03
C ALA A 102 -2.16 -13.64 -18.10
N ALA A 103 -1.61 -12.54 -18.63
CA ALA A 103 -1.43 -11.32 -17.85
C ALA A 103 -2.76 -10.69 -17.41
N GLU A 104 -3.78 -10.68 -18.28
CA GLU A 104 -5.15 -10.24 -17.98
C GLU A 104 -5.80 -11.07 -16.88
N GLU A 105 -5.60 -12.39 -16.86
CA GLU A 105 -6.07 -13.23 -15.77
C GLU A 105 -5.50 -12.77 -14.42
N MET A 106 -4.21 -12.43 -14.38
CA MET A 106 -3.58 -11.92 -13.16
C MET A 106 -4.14 -10.54 -12.77
N VAL A 107 -4.29 -9.62 -13.72
CA VAL A 107 -4.91 -8.29 -13.47
C VAL A 107 -6.28 -8.47 -12.79
N ASN A 108 -7.10 -9.39 -13.31
CA ASN A 108 -8.41 -9.72 -12.76
C ASN A 108 -8.32 -10.37 -11.36
N LEU A 109 -7.43 -11.34 -11.17
CA LEU A 109 -7.25 -12.04 -9.90
C LEU A 109 -6.66 -11.15 -8.80
N PHE A 110 -5.85 -10.16 -9.16
CA PHE A 110 -5.39 -9.10 -8.26
C PHE A 110 -6.46 -8.05 -7.97
N GLY A 111 -7.56 -8.00 -8.74
CA GLY A 111 -8.61 -6.98 -8.61
C GLY A 111 -8.13 -5.57 -8.96
N MET A 112 -7.25 -5.43 -9.95
CA MET A 112 -6.62 -4.14 -10.26
C MET A 112 -7.55 -3.22 -11.04
N ALA A 113 -7.76 -2.00 -10.53
CA ALA A 113 -8.36 -0.90 -11.28
C ALA A 113 -7.32 0.05 -11.89
N HIS A 114 -6.10 0.05 -11.35
CA HIS A 114 -4.98 0.88 -11.78
C HIS A 114 -3.65 0.11 -11.68
N ILE A 115 -2.67 0.50 -12.49
CA ILE A 115 -1.31 -0.07 -12.44
C ILE A 115 -0.65 0.16 -11.08
N ALA A 116 0.07 -0.84 -10.58
CA ALA A 116 0.86 -0.69 -9.36
C ALA A 116 2.15 0.09 -9.62
N ALA A 117 2.40 1.17 -8.88
CA ALA A 117 3.65 1.93 -8.98
C ALA A 117 4.82 1.20 -8.27
N LEU A 118 5.92 0.97 -8.99
CA LEU A 118 7.13 0.32 -8.45
C LEU A 118 7.93 1.19 -7.47
N THR A 119 7.66 2.50 -7.45
CA THR A 119 8.29 3.48 -6.57
C THR A 119 7.40 3.86 -5.39
N SER A 120 6.30 3.13 -5.16
CA SER A 120 5.33 3.40 -4.09
C SER A 120 5.97 3.39 -2.69
N ASN A 121 5.49 4.29 -1.84
CA ASN A 121 5.90 4.37 -0.44
C ASN A 121 5.53 3.11 0.36
N HIS A 122 4.46 2.39 0.00
CA HIS A 122 4.14 1.11 0.64
C HIS A 122 5.23 0.06 0.42
N ILE A 123 5.88 0.05 -0.74
CA ILE A 123 6.98 -0.90 -1.03
C ILE A 123 8.18 -0.60 -0.12
N ARG A 124 8.41 0.69 0.14
CA ARG A 124 9.50 1.19 1.00
C ARG A 124 9.18 1.13 2.49
N GLY A 125 7.97 0.72 2.88
CA GLY A 125 7.51 0.77 4.27
C GLY A 125 7.35 2.20 4.81
N LYS A 126 7.13 3.18 3.93
CA LYS A 126 7.00 4.62 4.28
C LYS A 126 5.59 5.17 4.08
N ALA A 127 4.61 4.29 3.97
CA ALA A 127 3.19 4.60 3.93
C ALA A 127 2.38 3.58 4.73
N ILE A 128 1.23 4.02 5.19
CA ILE A 128 0.23 3.25 5.92
C ILE A 128 -1.16 3.67 5.45
N ASP A 129 -1.98 2.67 5.15
CA ASP A 129 -3.41 2.89 4.93
C ASP A 129 -4.14 2.63 6.24
N MET A 130 -4.84 3.64 6.75
CA MET A 130 -5.61 3.51 7.96
C MET A 130 -6.87 4.37 7.95
N ASN A 131 -7.92 3.83 8.56
CA ASN A 131 -9.15 4.55 8.83
C ASN A 131 -9.12 5.10 10.26
N ILE A 132 -9.35 6.40 10.39
CA ILE A 132 -9.41 7.10 11.68
C ILE A 132 -10.81 7.68 11.84
N SER A 133 -11.41 7.54 13.02
CA SER A 133 -12.69 8.18 13.37
C SER A 133 -12.81 8.44 14.86
N TRP A 134 -13.63 9.42 15.23
CA TRP A 134 -13.95 9.73 16.62
C TRP A 134 -15.38 10.29 16.73
N LYS A 135 -15.93 10.28 17.95
CA LYS A 135 -17.34 10.64 18.17
C LYS A 135 -17.58 12.12 18.40
N ASP A 136 -16.80 12.77 19.27
CA ASP A 136 -17.03 14.14 19.74
C ASP A 136 -15.85 15.08 19.41
N THR A 137 -15.44 15.93 20.35
CA THR A 137 -14.20 16.71 20.21
C THR A 137 -13.01 15.79 20.43
N LEU A 138 -12.06 15.76 19.49
CA LEU A 138 -10.81 15.05 19.67
C LEU A 138 -9.86 15.93 20.49
N VAL A 139 -9.43 15.47 21.66
CA VAL A 139 -8.50 16.20 22.53
C VAL A 139 -7.16 15.47 22.55
N MET A 140 -6.19 15.96 21.77
CA MET A 140 -4.85 15.37 21.69
C MET A 140 -3.92 16.07 22.68
N MET A 141 -3.37 15.30 23.62
CA MET A 141 -2.52 15.79 24.70
C MET A 141 -1.04 15.33 24.59
N ARG A 142 -0.70 14.57 23.54
CA ARG A 142 0.62 13.95 23.37
C ARG A 142 1.15 14.13 21.93
N PRO A 143 2.48 14.30 21.75
CA PRO A 143 3.49 14.43 22.79
C PRO A 143 3.33 15.75 23.57
N THR A 144 3.59 15.75 24.87
CA THR A 144 3.49 16.97 25.69
C THR A 144 4.52 18.01 25.22
N PRO A 145 4.18 19.30 25.13
CA PRO A 145 2.95 19.96 25.59
C PRO A 145 1.84 20.10 24.54
N LEU A 146 1.68 19.18 23.57
CA LEU A 146 0.57 19.22 22.62
C LEU A 146 -0.74 19.31 23.41
N LEU A 147 -1.51 20.38 23.17
CA LEU A 147 -2.89 20.52 23.64
C LEU A 147 -3.71 21.04 22.45
N THR A 148 -4.23 20.10 21.66
CA THR A 148 -5.04 20.44 20.49
C THR A 148 -6.44 19.86 20.62
N ARG A 149 -7.43 20.69 20.35
CA ARG A 149 -8.85 20.32 20.37
C ARG A 149 -9.39 20.44 18.95
N ILE A 150 -9.79 19.32 18.36
CA ILE A 150 -10.43 19.28 17.04
C ILE A 150 -11.94 19.17 17.24
N GLU A 151 -12.62 20.29 17.08
CA GLU A 151 -14.08 20.38 17.24
C GLU A 151 -14.81 20.29 15.90
N ARG A 152 -14.13 20.65 14.81
CA ARG A 152 -14.71 20.71 13.47
C ARG A 152 -14.89 19.32 12.86
N ARG A 153 -15.85 19.23 11.94
CA ARG A 153 -16.10 18.05 11.09
C ARG A 153 -15.19 18.06 9.84
N PRO A 154 -15.00 16.90 9.17
CA PRO A 154 -15.49 15.58 9.54
C PRO A 154 -14.75 15.02 10.76
N ARG A 155 -15.41 14.12 11.51
CA ARG A 155 -14.78 13.43 12.65
C ARG A 155 -14.09 12.15 12.21
N THR A 156 -13.25 12.28 11.17
CA THR A 156 -12.56 11.18 10.50
C THR A 156 -11.15 11.58 10.09
N GLY A 157 -10.39 10.62 9.59
CA GLY A 157 -9.07 10.85 8.98
C GLY A 157 -9.05 11.86 7.83
N GLN A 158 -10.19 12.37 7.35
CA GLN A 158 -10.29 13.45 6.36
C GLN A 158 -10.31 14.86 6.97
N ASN A 159 -10.21 15.00 8.30
CA ASN A 159 -10.20 16.30 8.96
C ASN A 159 -8.89 17.07 8.70
N ARG A 160 -9.01 18.33 8.25
CA ARG A 160 -7.85 19.17 7.90
C ARG A 160 -6.96 19.53 9.09
N GLU A 161 -7.54 19.75 10.28
CA GLU A 161 -6.76 20.02 11.49
C GLU A 161 -5.96 18.78 11.89
N LEU A 162 -6.55 17.59 11.74
CA LEU A 162 -5.82 16.33 11.97
C LEU A 162 -4.69 16.13 10.96
N HIS A 163 -4.89 16.52 9.69
CA HIS A 163 -3.82 16.45 8.67
C HIS A 163 -2.64 17.35 9.05
N GLU A 164 -2.93 18.56 9.52
CA GLU A 164 -1.91 19.52 9.95
C GLU A 164 -1.14 19.00 11.15
N ILE A 165 -1.82 18.48 12.18
CA ILE A 165 -1.19 17.86 13.36
C ILE A 165 -0.33 16.66 12.95
N GLY A 166 -0.88 15.74 12.14
CA GLY A 166 -0.14 14.59 11.61
C GLY A 166 1.14 15.02 10.92
N ALA A 167 1.08 16.05 10.07
CA ALA A 167 2.23 16.53 9.30
C ALA A 167 3.27 17.27 10.15
N THR A 168 2.84 18.14 11.05
CA THR A 168 3.71 19.09 11.78
C THR A 168 4.26 18.52 13.08
N VAL A 169 3.48 17.69 13.77
CA VAL A 169 3.87 17.10 15.05
C VAL A 169 4.51 15.72 14.85
N PHE A 170 3.90 14.87 14.04
CA PHE A 170 4.32 13.47 13.88
C PHE A 170 5.12 13.22 12.60
N GLY A 171 5.07 14.13 11.61
CA GLY A 171 5.65 13.89 10.29
C GLY A 171 4.96 12.76 9.51
N VAL A 172 3.69 12.48 9.83
CA VAL A 172 2.80 11.52 9.14
C VAL A 172 1.77 12.31 8.34
N ARG A 173 1.93 12.34 7.02
CA ARG A 173 1.22 13.26 6.13
C ARG A 173 0.11 12.56 5.37
N LYS A 174 -1.07 13.18 5.32
CA LYS A 174 -2.21 12.69 4.57
C LYS A 174 -2.02 12.86 3.06
N LEU A 175 -2.37 11.84 2.26
CA LEU A 175 -2.74 12.03 0.86
C LEU A 175 -4.26 12.24 0.78
N VAL A 176 -4.71 13.44 0.38
CA VAL A 176 -6.13 13.82 0.48
C VAL A 176 -7.01 13.08 -0.53
N SER A 177 -6.48 12.81 -1.72
CA SER A 177 -7.20 12.11 -2.81
C SER A 177 -7.40 10.62 -2.55
N ASP A 178 -6.67 10.04 -1.59
CA ASP A 178 -6.77 8.63 -1.21
C ASP A 178 -7.09 8.56 0.29
N PRO A 179 -8.37 8.54 0.69
CA PRO A 179 -8.82 8.69 2.07
C PRO A 179 -8.14 7.81 3.14
N PRO A 180 -7.78 6.53 2.90
CA PRO A 180 -7.02 5.76 3.88
C PRO A 180 -5.52 6.11 3.93
N HIS A 181 -4.93 6.70 2.89
CA HIS A 181 -3.46 6.78 2.74
C HIS A 181 -2.79 7.88 3.56
N TRP A 182 -1.77 7.49 4.32
CA TRP A 182 -0.85 8.39 5.03
C TRP A 182 0.60 7.95 4.75
N SER A 183 1.52 8.90 4.62
CA SER A 183 2.91 8.59 4.33
C SER A 183 3.87 9.63 4.89
N TYR A 184 5.17 9.37 4.82
CA TYR A 184 6.18 10.31 5.31
C TYR A 184 6.19 11.65 4.53
N ASN A 185 5.68 11.66 3.29
CA ASN A 185 5.73 12.81 2.38
C ASN A 185 4.36 13.22 1.81
N GLY A 186 3.27 12.54 2.18
CA GLY A 186 1.91 12.86 1.73
C GLY A 186 1.62 12.44 0.28
N ARG A 187 2.42 11.50 -0.25
CA ARG A 187 2.29 10.89 -1.58
C ARG A 187 2.32 9.36 -1.49
#